data_AF-A0A382J3E4-F1
#
_entry.id   AF-A0A382J3E4-F1
#
_cell.length_a   1.000
_cell.length_b   1.000
_cell.length_c   1.000
_cell.angle_alpha   90.00
_cell.angle_beta   90.00
_cell.angle_gamma   90.00
#
_symmetry.space_group_name_H-M   'P 1'
#
loop_
_entity.id
_entity.type
_entity.pdbx_description
1 polymer ?
#
loop_
_entity_poly.entity_id
_entity_poly.type
_entity_poly.pdbx_seq_one_letter_code
_entity_poly.pdbx_strand_id
1 'polypeptide(L)'
;MTFEEKIKNIIQNYNLGNFLKAESLAKSLLTKNARDYQLCNIYGLILLKLNKTEGAISYFQKSIHIKSDFFEAHFHLLQSLYDLKKYDEAILQSKKCLKINSKSTNTLLLLGNLYNKLNKEKKSEKYFREILKINSKDSNAYYSLGNLYKKKADYEKAIDNYKLAIKFNENYFAAYNNLGTLYQEIGKFDLAILNFKSVIKINPRFSGAYQNYLFCLNFSKYFDLNLYFELVQKFKQNLPKIDLDKIRQFPKIKKTEKKIKIGFVSGDYGNHPVSHYLLDTINHISEEKFELIAYSNSNRMDEITLELKKKFNVWRKINHLSDIDVINL
;
A
#
# COMPACT_ATOMS: atom_id res chain seq x y z
N MET A 1 39.36 16.05 1.40
CA MET A 1 37.96 15.97 1.87
C MET A 1 37.95 15.38 3.28
N THR A 2 37.47 16.16 4.26
CA THR A 2 37.36 15.77 5.67
C THR A 2 36.34 14.65 5.86
N PHE A 3 36.30 14.02 7.05
CA PHE A 3 35.31 12.98 7.36
C PHE A 3 33.87 13.51 7.23
N GLU A 4 33.61 14.70 7.78
CA GLU A 4 32.30 15.35 7.71
C GLU A 4 31.89 15.71 6.28
N GLU A 5 32.82 16.19 5.46
CA GLU A 5 32.56 16.49 4.04
C GLU A 5 32.20 15.21 3.26
N LYS A 6 32.82 14.07 3.58
CA LYS A 6 32.47 12.78 2.97
C LYS A 6 31.07 12.33 3.38
N ILE A 7 30.67 12.51 4.64
CA ILE A 7 29.30 12.23 5.10
C ILE A 7 28.30 13.13 4.37
N LYS A 8 28.56 14.44 4.29
CA LYS A 8 27.69 15.38 3.56
C LYS A 8 27.53 14.99 2.09
N ASN A 9 28.61 14.57 1.43
CA ASN A 9 28.57 14.08 0.05
C ASN A 9 27.70 12.81 -0.09
N ILE A 10 27.78 11.86 0.85
CA ILE A 10 26.92 10.66 0.88
C ILE A 10 25.45 11.07 1.00
N ILE A 11 25.12 11.94 1.95
CA ILE A 11 23.75 12.42 2.20
C ILE A 11 23.22 13.19 0.98
N GLN A 12 24.05 14.00 0.33
CA GLN A 12 23.67 14.71 -0.88
C GLN A 12 23.29 13.74 -2.01
N ASN A 13 24.10 12.70 -2.25
CA ASN A 13 23.78 11.69 -3.26
C ASN A 13 22.50 10.90 -2.88
N TYR A 14 22.29 10.60 -1.60
CA TYR A 14 21.06 10.00 -1.11
C TYR A 14 19.83 10.87 -1.40
N ASN A 15 19.90 12.16 -1.09
CA ASN A 15 18.80 13.11 -1.30
C ASN A 15 18.50 13.33 -2.79
N LEU A 16 19.51 13.23 -3.65
CA LEU A 16 19.36 13.28 -5.11
C LEU A 16 18.83 11.97 -5.72
N GLY A 17 18.63 10.92 -4.93
CA GLY A 17 18.19 9.61 -5.42
C GLY A 17 19.30 8.75 -6.04
N ASN A 18 20.56 9.19 -5.95
CA ASN A 18 21.73 8.48 -6.47
C ASN A 18 22.17 7.37 -5.50
N PHE A 19 21.28 6.43 -5.19
CA PHE A 19 21.47 5.45 -4.10
C PHE A 19 22.66 4.51 -4.30
N LEU A 20 22.94 4.07 -5.53
CA LEU A 20 24.11 3.22 -5.82
C LEU A 20 25.42 3.95 -5.58
N LYS A 21 25.48 5.24 -5.96
CA LYS A 21 26.65 6.08 -5.70
C LYS A 21 26.82 6.36 -4.21
N ALA A 22 25.72 6.66 -3.52
CA ALA A 22 25.71 6.82 -2.06
C ALA A 22 26.19 5.54 -1.35
N GLU A 23 25.76 4.35 -1.80
CA GLU A 23 26.19 3.05 -1.27
C GLU A 23 27.70 2.86 -1.44
N SER A 24 28.25 3.09 -2.64
CA SER A 24 29.68 2.96 -2.91
C SER A 24 30.53 3.88 -2.01
N LEU A 25 30.14 5.14 -1.89
CA LEU A 25 30.82 6.13 -1.04
C LEU A 25 30.76 5.75 0.44
N ALA A 26 29.58 5.36 0.94
CA ALA A 26 29.39 4.97 2.32
C ALA A 26 30.13 3.67 2.67
N LYS A 27 30.11 2.67 1.79
CA LYS A 27 30.85 1.42 1.96
C LYS A 27 32.36 1.65 2.04
N SER A 28 32.89 2.50 1.15
CA SER A 28 34.31 2.89 1.18
C SER A 28 34.66 3.57 2.50
N LEU A 29 33.83 4.50 2.98
CA LEU A 29 34.07 5.22 4.23
C LEU A 29 33.99 4.30 5.47
N LEU A 30 33.05 3.35 5.47
CA LEU A 30 32.90 2.36 6.55
C LEU A 30 34.15 1.48 6.72
N THR A 31 34.93 1.19 5.67
CA THR A 31 36.18 0.41 5.81
C THR A 31 37.18 1.06 6.77
N LYS A 32 37.17 2.40 6.88
CA LYS A 32 38.06 3.17 7.73
C LYS A 32 37.39 3.64 9.03
N ASN A 33 36.06 3.65 9.06
CA ASN A 33 35.24 4.22 10.14
C ASN A 33 34.13 3.27 10.60
N ALA A 34 34.44 1.97 10.75
CA ALA A 34 33.44 0.94 11.04
C ALA A 34 32.71 1.11 12.39
N ARG A 35 33.27 1.90 13.31
CA ARG A 35 32.69 2.22 14.63
C ARG A 35 31.94 3.54 14.66
N ASP A 36 31.70 4.18 13.51
CA ASP A 36 30.88 5.38 13.47
C ASP A 36 29.39 5.01 13.41
N TYR A 37 28.65 5.32 14.47
CA TYR A 37 27.23 4.96 14.59
C TYR A 37 26.34 5.73 13.61
N GLN A 38 26.69 6.98 13.27
CA GLN A 38 25.92 7.80 12.33
C GLN A 38 26.06 7.27 10.92
N LEU A 39 27.28 6.94 10.50
CA LEU A 39 27.59 6.34 9.22
C LEU A 39 26.97 4.96 9.08
N CYS A 40 26.99 4.13 10.13
CA CYS A 40 26.25 2.86 10.15
C CYS A 40 24.76 3.08 9.89
N ASN A 41 24.14 4.05 10.57
CA ASN A 41 22.71 4.36 10.38
C ASN A 41 22.41 4.91 8.98
N ILE A 42 23.24 5.82 8.45
CA ILE A 42 23.11 6.34 7.08
C ILE A 42 23.23 5.20 6.06
N TYR A 43 24.18 4.29 6.25
CA TYR A 43 24.34 3.15 5.36
C TYR A 43 23.12 2.22 5.42
N GLY A 44 22.55 1.98 6.60
CA GLY A 44 21.28 1.28 6.75
C GLY A 44 20.14 1.91 5.95
N LEU A 45 20.01 3.24 5.99
CA LEU A 45 19.01 3.98 5.20
C LEU A 45 19.23 3.85 3.69
N ILE A 46 20.49 3.85 3.22
CA ILE A 46 20.82 3.64 1.81
C ILE A 46 20.41 2.23 1.38
N LEU A 47 20.71 1.21 2.19
CA LEU A 47 20.34 -0.18 1.91
C LEU A 47 18.81 -0.35 1.81
N LEU A 48 18.02 0.34 2.64
CA LEU A 48 16.56 0.35 2.50
C LEU A 48 16.11 0.89 1.15
N LYS A 49 16.71 1.98 0.65
CA LYS A 49 16.38 2.54 -0.67
C LYS A 49 16.78 1.62 -1.83
N LEU A 50 17.69 0.69 -1.59
CA LEU A 50 18.11 -0.35 -2.52
C LEU A 50 17.36 -1.68 -2.33
N ASN A 51 16.28 -1.71 -1.52
CA ASN A 51 15.52 -2.90 -1.17
C ASN A 51 16.36 -4.02 -0.50
N LYS A 52 17.50 -3.67 0.12
CA LYS A 52 18.38 -4.59 0.86
C LYS A 52 18.04 -4.57 2.35
N THR A 53 16.81 -4.98 2.69
CA THR A 53 16.23 -4.77 4.03
C THR A 53 16.97 -5.50 5.16
N GLU A 54 17.41 -6.74 4.96
CA GLU A 54 18.15 -7.48 5.99
C GLU A 54 19.50 -6.83 6.31
N GLY A 55 20.20 -6.36 5.26
CA GLY A 55 21.43 -5.59 5.40
C GLY A 55 21.19 -4.30 6.18
N ALA A 56 20.11 -3.57 5.88
CA ALA A 56 19.75 -2.35 6.60
C ALA A 56 19.56 -2.61 8.11
N ILE A 57 18.81 -3.66 8.46
CA ILE A 57 18.58 -4.07 9.86
C ILE A 57 19.90 -4.34 10.57
N SER A 58 20.82 -5.08 9.94
CA SER A 58 22.14 -5.36 10.51
C SER A 58 22.92 -4.07 10.83
N TYR A 59 22.87 -3.07 9.94
CA TYR A 59 23.57 -1.80 10.17
C TYR A 59 22.89 -0.90 11.20
N PHE A 60 21.56 -0.93 11.32
CA PHE A 60 20.88 -0.26 12.44
C PHE A 60 21.25 -0.92 13.77
N GLN A 61 21.31 -2.24 13.84
CA GLN A 61 21.74 -2.97 15.03
C GLN A 61 23.20 -2.66 15.38
N LYS A 62 24.11 -2.56 14.39
CA LYS A 62 25.49 -2.12 14.61
C LYS A 62 25.55 -0.70 15.18
N SER A 63 24.77 0.23 14.61
CA SER A 63 24.68 1.61 15.11
C SER A 63 24.23 1.64 16.58
N ILE A 64 23.19 0.87 16.93
CA ILE A 64 22.69 0.72 18.31
C ILE A 64 23.73 0.08 19.23
N HIS A 65 24.49 -0.91 18.75
CA HIS A 65 25.54 -1.55 19.55
C HIS A 65 26.68 -0.57 19.88
N ILE A 66 27.03 0.31 18.94
CA ILE A 66 28.04 1.35 19.14
C ILE A 66 27.51 2.45 20.08
N LYS A 67 26.27 2.90 19.86
CA LYS A 67 25.61 3.93 20.65
C LYS A 67 24.18 3.54 20.99
N SER A 68 24.00 3.04 22.20
CA SER A 68 22.75 2.41 22.66
C SER A 68 21.59 3.36 22.92
N ASP A 69 21.85 4.66 23.06
CA ASP A 69 20.85 5.72 23.24
C ASP A 69 20.55 6.48 21.94
N PHE A 70 21.05 6.02 20.79
CA PHE A 70 20.81 6.69 19.51
C PHE A 70 19.41 6.40 18.97
N PHE A 71 18.50 7.37 19.19
CA PHE A 71 17.09 7.23 18.87
C PHE A 71 16.81 6.89 17.40
N GLU A 72 17.50 7.52 16.46
CA GLU A 72 17.25 7.40 15.03
C GLU A 72 17.49 5.98 14.54
N ALA A 73 18.58 5.33 14.97
CA ALA A 73 18.83 3.92 14.61
C ALA A 73 17.78 3.00 15.24
N HIS A 74 17.37 3.28 16.48
CA HIS A 74 16.28 2.54 17.13
C HIS A 74 14.96 2.66 16.36
N PHE A 75 14.64 3.86 15.89
CA PHE A 75 13.43 4.18 15.15
C PHE A 75 13.43 3.59 13.73
N HIS A 76 14.54 3.67 13.00
CA HIS A 76 14.66 3.04 11.67
C HIS A 76 14.59 1.51 11.74
N LEU A 77 15.17 0.91 12.79
CA LEU A 77 15.01 -0.52 13.04
C LEU A 77 13.54 -0.87 13.33
N LEU A 78 12.86 -0.08 14.18
CA LEU A 78 11.44 -0.25 14.45
C LEU A 78 10.59 -0.24 13.17
N GLN A 79 10.82 0.75 12.30
CA GLN A 79 10.11 0.86 11.03
C GLN A 79 10.39 -0.33 10.10
N SER A 80 11.65 -0.75 10.01
CA SER A 80 12.04 -1.92 9.19
C SER A 80 11.37 -3.21 9.68
N LEU A 81 11.29 -3.41 11.00
CA LEU A 81 10.59 -4.56 11.60
C LEU A 81 9.07 -4.50 11.35
N TYR A 82 8.48 -3.30 11.41
CA TYR A 82 7.08 -3.08 11.08
C TYR A 82 6.78 -3.46 9.62
N ASP A 83 7.61 -2.99 8.69
CA ASP A 83 7.43 -3.24 7.25
C ASP A 83 7.59 -4.74 6.90
N LEU A 84 8.50 -5.43 7.59
CA LEU A 84 8.66 -6.90 7.52
C LEU A 84 7.57 -7.67 8.26
N LYS A 85 6.59 -7.00 8.87
CA LYS A 85 5.50 -7.59 9.67
C LYS A 85 5.99 -8.40 10.89
N LYS A 86 7.22 -8.14 11.36
CA LYS A 86 7.79 -8.71 12.59
C LYS A 86 7.26 -7.95 13.81
N TYR A 87 5.95 -8.05 14.03
CA TYR A 87 5.23 -7.16 14.95
C TYR A 87 5.67 -7.29 16.41
N ASP A 88 6.02 -8.48 16.89
CA ASP A 88 6.47 -8.67 18.27
C ASP A 88 7.84 -8.01 18.53
N GLU A 89 8.78 -8.20 17.61
CA GLU A 89 10.09 -7.53 17.64
C GLU A 89 9.92 -6.01 17.53
N ALA A 90 9.04 -5.54 16.65
CA ALA A 90 8.72 -4.12 16.50
C ALA A 90 8.13 -3.53 17.80
N ILE A 91 7.23 -4.24 18.50
CA ILE A 91 6.71 -3.78 19.79
C ILE A 91 7.83 -3.67 20.83
N LEU A 92 8.72 -4.65 20.93
CA LEU A 92 9.86 -4.57 21.84
C LEU A 92 10.77 -3.38 21.51
N GLN A 93 11.03 -3.17 20.22
CA GLN A 93 11.86 -2.07 19.75
C GLN A 93 11.22 -0.70 19.98
N SER A 94 9.89 -0.58 19.86
CA SER A 94 9.15 0.66 20.17
C SER A 94 9.28 1.06 21.64
N LYS A 95 9.27 0.09 22.57
CA LYS A 95 9.49 0.34 24.00
C LYS A 95 10.89 0.89 24.27
N LYS A 96 11.91 0.42 23.53
CA LYS A 96 13.28 0.98 23.61
C LYS A 96 13.30 2.42 23.11
N CYS A 97 12.64 2.71 21.98
CA CYS A 97 12.50 4.08 21.47
C CYS A 97 11.84 5.00 22.51
N LEU A 98 10.75 4.56 23.16
CA LEU A 98 10.06 5.34 24.20
C LEU A 98 10.86 5.47 25.50
N LYS A 99 11.80 4.56 25.79
CA LYS A 99 12.73 4.71 26.91
C LYS A 99 13.73 5.85 26.65
N ILE A 100 14.20 5.99 25.41
CA ILE A 100 15.12 7.05 24.98
C ILE A 100 14.39 8.39 24.86
N ASN A 101 13.21 8.38 24.21
CA ASN A 101 12.37 9.56 24.04
C ASN A 101 10.90 9.21 24.31
N SER A 102 10.46 9.46 25.54
CA SER A 102 9.11 9.10 26.02
C SER A 102 7.98 9.90 25.38
N LYS A 103 8.28 11.04 24.74
CA LYS A 103 7.30 11.89 24.06
C LYS A 103 7.38 11.80 22.53
N SER A 104 8.08 10.80 21.99
CA SER A 104 8.15 10.57 20.55
C SER A 104 6.78 10.21 19.98
N THR A 105 6.10 11.19 19.36
CA THR A 105 4.78 11.00 18.73
C THR A 105 4.85 9.99 17.59
N ASN A 106 5.93 9.99 16.80
CA ASN A 106 6.15 9.02 15.72
C ASN A 106 6.25 7.58 16.25
N THR A 107 6.92 7.37 17.37
CA THR A 107 7.02 6.05 18.01
C THR A 107 5.67 5.61 18.58
N LEU A 108 4.95 6.50 19.26
CA LEU A 108 3.61 6.24 19.78
C LEU A 108 2.62 5.90 18.66
N LEU A 109 2.71 6.61 17.52
CA LEU A 109 1.86 6.38 16.35
C LEU A 109 2.12 4.99 15.78
N LEU A 110 3.39 4.61 15.61
CA LEU A 110 3.75 3.30 15.08
C LEU A 110 3.37 2.16 16.03
N LEU A 111 3.50 2.37 17.34
CA LEU A 111 3.05 1.43 18.36
C LEU A 111 1.52 1.28 18.39
N GLY A 112 0.79 2.39 18.27
CA GLY A 112 -0.66 2.37 18.13
C GLY A 112 -1.11 1.61 16.87
N ASN A 113 -0.41 1.81 15.74
CA ASN A 113 -0.65 1.08 14.50
C ASN A 113 -0.35 -0.41 14.62
N LEU A 114 0.75 -0.80 15.29
CA LEU A 114 1.09 -2.19 15.60
C LEU A 114 -0.04 -2.87 16.38
N TYR A 115 -0.53 -2.23 17.45
CA TYR A 115 -1.65 -2.78 18.21
C TYR A 115 -2.95 -2.85 17.40
N ASN A 116 -3.19 -1.92 16.49
CA ASN A 116 -4.33 -2.01 15.58
C ASN A 116 -4.22 -3.22 14.63
N LYS A 117 -3.03 -3.49 14.07
CA LYS A 117 -2.77 -4.67 13.23
C LYS A 117 -2.96 -5.98 13.98
N LEU A 118 -2.66 -6.00 15.28
CA LEU A 118 -2.88 -7.15 16.17
C LEU A 118 -4.31 -7.23 16.75
N ASN A 119 -5.25 -6.41 16.28
CA ASN A 119 -6.63 -6.33 16.80
C ASN A 119 -6.71 -5.99 18.32
N LYS A 120 -5.66 -5.37 18.88
CA LYS A 120 -5.61 -4.93 20.29
C LYS A 120 -6.12 -3.49 20.40
N GLU A 121 -7.39 -3.29 20.10
CA GLU A 121 -8.03 -1.98 19.92
C GLU A 121 -7.85 -1.02 21.10
N LYS A 122 -8.10 -1.49 22.33
CA LYS A 122 -7.95 -0.67 23.55
C LYS A 122 -6.53 -0.11 23.70
N LYS A 123 -5.50 -0.90 23.35
CA LYS A 123 -4.10 -0.45 23.39
C LYS A 123 -3.82 0.54 22.27
N SER A 124 -4.31 0.27 21.07
CA SER A 124 -4.19 1.17 19.92
C SER A 124 -4.76 2.56 20.22
N GLU A 125 -6.02 2.61 20.70
CA GLU A 125 -6.70 3.85 21.07
C GLU A 125 -5.94 4.60 22.16
N LYS A 126 -5.44 3.90 23.19
CA LYS A 126 -4.64 4.49 24.26
C LYS A 126 -3.45 5.28 23.70
N TYR A 127 -2.64 4.68 22.83
CA TYR A 127 -1.45 5.34 22.30
C TYR A 127 -1.78 6.51 21.37
N PHE A 128 -2.83 6.41 20.53
CA PHE A 128 -3.26 7.57 19.73
C PHE A 128 -3.75 8.72 20.60
N ARG A 129 -4.47 8.43 21.69
CA ARG A 129 -4.87 9.46 22.67
C ARG A 129 -3.69 10.04 23.44
N GLU A 130 -2.64 9.27 23.71
CA GLU A 130 -1.40 9.80 24.31
C GLU A 130 -0.72 10.81 23.38
N ILE A 131 -0.71 10.58 22.06
CA ILE A 131 -0.22 11.59 21.10
C ILE A 131 -1.03 12.88 21.23
N LEU A 132 -2.36 12.78 21.34
CA LEU A 132 -3.23 13.95 21.50
C LEU A 132 -3.06 14.68 22.84
N LYS A 133 -2.54 14.01 23.88
CA LYS A 133 -2.12 14.68 25.12
C LYS A 133 -0.84 15.49 24.95
N ILE A 134 0.07 15.04 24.07
CA ILE A 134 1.33 15.72 23.76
C ILE A 134 1.08 16.87 22.77
N ASN A 135 0.28 16.61 21.74
CA ASN A 135 -0.12 17.57 20.71
C ASN A 135 -1.61 17.38 20.39
N SER A 136 -2.45 18.26 20.91
CA SER A 136 -3.90 18.21 20.73
C SER A 136 -4.38 18.46 19.30
N LYS A 137 -3.48 18.87 18.39
CA LYS A 137 -3.78 19.14 16.97
C LYS A 137 -3.10 18.13 16.03
N ASP A 138 -2.63 16.99 16.54
CA ASP A 138 -1.93 16.00 15.73
C ASP A 138 -2.86 15.30 14.73
N SER A 139 -2.72 15.65 13.44
CA SER A 139 -3.59 15.14 12.37
C SER A 139 -3.42 13.64 12.14
N ASN A 140 -2.21 13.09 12.34
CA ASN A 140 -1.95 11.66 12.15
C ASN A 140 -2.64 10.83 13.25
N ALA A 141 -2.63 11.31 14.48
CA ALA A 141 -3.34 10.66 15.59
C ALA A 141 -4.85 10.63 15.35
N TYR A 142 -5.45 11.75 14.92
CA TYR A 142 -6.86 11.78 14.54
C TYR A 142 -7.17 10.86 13.36
N TYR A 143 -6.36 10.87 12.30
CA TYR A 143 -6.54 9.96 11.16
C TYR A 143 -6.48 8.49 11.59
N SER A 144 -5.51 8.12 12.45
CA SER A 144 -5.39 6.77 12.99
C SER A 144 -6.56 6.36 13.89
N LEU A 145 -7.09 7.29 14.71
CA LEU A 145 -8.33 7.05 15.46
C LEU A 145 -9.53 6.86 14.51
N GLY A 146 -9.62 7.64 13.44
CA GLY A 146 -10.64 7.48 12.39
C GLY A 146 -10.61 6.08 11.78
N ASN A 147 -9.41 5.59 11.41
CA ASN A 147 -9.23 4.23 10.90
C ASN A 147 -9.61 3.16 11.93
N LEU A 148 -9.28 3.38 13.21
CA LEU A 148 -9.63 2.45 14.30
C LEU A 148 -11.15 2.38 14.51
N TYR A 149 -11.84 3.52 14.56
CA TYR A 149 -13.29 3.54 14.73
C TYR A 149 -14.04 3.00 13.51
N LYS A 150 -13.54 3.27 12.29
CA LYS A 150 -14.08 2.66 11.07
C LYS A 150 -14.01 1.14 11.15
N LYS A 151 -12.88 0.57 11.58
CA LYS A 151 -12.71 -0.87 11.76
C LYS A 151 -13.67 -1.46 12.79
N LYS A 152 -14.04 -0.68 13.80
CA LYS A 152 -15.03 -1.03 14.83
C LYS A 152 -16.49 -0.81 14.40
N ALA A 153 -16.71 -0.39 13.14
CA ALA A 153 -18.01 0.05 12.62
C ALA A 153 -18.65 1.23 13.38
N ASP A 154 -17.88 1.96 14.19
CA ASP A 154 -18.32 3.21 14.82
C ASP A 154 -18.10 4.37 13.83
N TYR A 155 -18.97 4.43 12.82
CA TYR A 155 -18.80 5.33 11.68
C TYR A 155 -18.92 6.80 12.05
N GLU A 156 -19.71 7.14 13.07
CA GLU A 156 -19.84 8.51 13.57
C GLU A 156 -18.51 9.02 14.12
N LYS A 157 -17.90 8.27 15.05
CA LYS A 157 -16.57 8.64 15.57
C LYS A 157 -15.50 8.63 14.50
N ALA A 158 -15.59 7.70 13.54
CA ALA A 158 -14.65 7.67 12.42
C ALA A 158 -14.71 8.95 11.59
N ILE A 159 -15.92 9.39 11.23
CA ILE A 159 -16.16 10.64 10.49
C ILE A 159 -15.62 11.84 11.25
N ASP A 160 -15.93 11.96 12.55
CA ASP A 160 -15.48 13.09 13.36
C ASP A 160 -13.96 13.16 13.45
N ASN A 161 -13.30 12.02 13.65
CA ASN A 161 -11.84 11.96 13.70
C ASN A 161 -11.21 12.28 12.34
N TYR A 162 -11.76 11.81 11.22
CA TYR A 162 -11.26 12.21 9.90
C TYR A 162 -11.44 13.71 9.64
N LYS A 163 -12.60 14.29 10.01
CA LYS A 163 -12.83 15.74 9.91
C LYS A 163 -11.82 16.53 10.75
N LEU A 164 -11.48 16.07 11.95
CA LEU A 164 -10.44 16.69 12.78
C LEU A 164 -9.05 16.56 12.14
N ALA A 165 -8.72 15.40 11.58
CA ALA A 165 -7.45 15.22 10.85
C ALA A 165 -7.33 16.21 9.67
N ILE A 166 -8.40 16.39 8.90
CA ILE A 166 -8.49 17.36 7.80
C ILE A 166 -8.41 18.81 8.31
N LYS A 167 -9.12 19.12 9.40
CA LYS A 167 -9.11 20.46 10.00
C LYS A 167 -7.70 20.88 10.43
N PHE A 168 -6.90 19.96 10.96
CA PHE A 168 -5.55 20.27 11.41
C PHE A 168 -4.48 20.11 10.31
N ASN A 169 -4.81 19.44 9.21
CA ASN A 169 -3.99 19.38 8.00
C ASN A 169 -4.89 19.33 6.76
N GLU A 170 -5.12 20.49 6.16
CA GLU A 170 -5.99 20.65 4.99
C GLU A 170 -5.43 19.99 3.72
N ASN A 171 -4.14 19.62 3.71
CA ASN A 171 -3.51 18.90 2.61
C ASN A 171 -3.43 17.39 2.89
N TYR A 172 -4.16 16.87 3.89
CA TYR A 172 -4.12 15.45 4.25
C TYR A 172 -4.99 14.60 3.32
N PHE A 173 -4.54 14.38 2.08
CA PHE A 173 -5.31 13.68 1.06
C PHE A 173 -5.77 12.26 1.49
N ALA A 174 -4.98 11.55 2.30
CA ALA A 174 -5.37 10.23 2.80
C ALA A 174 -6.60 10.29 3.74
N ALA A 175 -6.73 11.35 4.56
CA ALA A 175 -7.89 11.56 5.42
C ALA A 175 -9.13 11.89 4.59
N TYR A 176 -9.01 12.75 3.57
CA TYR A 176 -10.09 12.99 2.61
C TYR A 176 -10.51 11.70 1.89
N ASN A 177 -9.55 10.91 1.40
CA ASN A 177 -9.86 9.66 0.71
C ASN A 177 -10.64 8.70 1.62
N ASN A 178 -10.18 8.47 2.85
CA ASN A 178 -10.85 7.54 3.77
C ASN A 178 -12.20 8.05 4.25
N LEU A 179 -12.36 9.36 4.44
CA LEU A 179 -13.65 9.98 4.74
C LEU A 179 -14.61 9.83 3.55
N GLY A 180 -14.13 10.06 2.32
CA GLY A 180 -14.90 9.85 1.10
C GLY A 180 -15.35 8.40 0.93
N THR A 181 -14.44 7.44 1.09
CA THR A 181 -14.76 6.01 1.06
C THR A 181 -15.74 5.62 2.16
N LEU A 182 -15.61 6.18 3.37
CA LEU A 182 -16.57 5.91 4.44
C LEU A 182 -17.96 6.47 4.10
N TYR A 183 -18.05 7.69 3.54
CA TYR A 183 -19.32 8.23 3.06
C TYR A 183 -19.93 7.39 1.95
N GLN A 184 -19.11 6.87 1.02
CA GLN A 184 -19.54 5.94 -0.02
C GLN A 184 -20.10 4.65 0.59
N GLU A 185 -19.43 4.05 1.58
CA GLU A 185 -19.87 2.83 2.27
C GLU A 185 -21.22 3.00 2.97
N ILE A 186 -21.52 4.19 3.50
CA ILE A 186 -22.82 4.48 4.15
C ILE A 186 -23.85 5.14 3.20
N GLY A 187 -23.60 5.14 1.89
CA GLY A 187 -24.54 5.63 0.87
C GLY A 187 -24.65 7.15 0.73
N LYS A 188 -23.78 7.93 1.37
CA LYS A 188 -23.75 9.41 1.28
C LYS A 188 -22.87 9.87 0.12
N PHE A 189 -23.27 9.55 -1.11
CA PHE A 189 -22.45 9.76 -2.31
C PHE A 189 -22.07 11.21 -2.57
N ASP A 190 -22.96 12.17 -2.32
CA ASP A 190 -22.66 13.60 -2.50
C ASP A 190 -21.50 14.07 -1.59
N LEU A 191 -21.48 13.61 -0.33
CA LEU A 191 -20.39 13.89 0.59
C LEU A 191 -19.10 13.18 0.18
N ALA A 192 -19.20 11.96 -0.35
CA ALA A 192 -18.05 11.23 -0.87
C ALA A 192 -17.40 11.97 -2.05
N ILE A 193 -18.22 12.46 -2.99
CA ILE A 193 -17.79 13.26 -4.15
C ILE A 193 -16.99 14.49 -3.72
N LEU A 194 -17.48 15.26 -2.73
CA LEU A 194 -16.75 16.44 -2.21
C LEU A 194 -15.36 16.08 -1.67
N ASN A 195 -15.25 14.94 -0.99
CA ASN A 195 -13.98 14.45 -0.47
C ASN A 195 -13.04 14.01 -1.59
N PHE A 196 -13.50 13.22 -2.56
CA PHE A 196 -12.66 12.80 -3.69
C PHE A 196 -12.21 13.97 -4.57
N LYS A 197 -13.05 14.98 -4.76
CA LYS A 197 -12.67 16.25 -5.40
C LYS A 197 -11.51 16.94 -4.65
N SER A 198 -11.54 16.91 -3.32
CA SER A 198 -10.45 17.44 -2.48
C SER A 198 -9.17 16.63 -2.63
N VAL A 199 -9.26 15.29 -2.69
CA VAL A 199 -8.11 14.41 -2.96
C VAL A 199 -7.47 14.75 -4.31
N ILE A 200 -8.27 14.89 -5.37
CA ILE A 200 -7.77 15.24 -6.71
C ILE A 200 -7.11 16.61 -6.73
N LYS A 201 -7.65 17.59 -5.98
CA LYS A 201 -7.03 18.92 -5.85
C LYS A 201 -5.63 18.84 -5.20
N ILE A 202 -5.49 18.03 -4.16
CA ILE A 202 -4.22 17.91 -3.40
C ILE A 202 -3.22 17.00 -4.13
N ASN A 203 -3.68 15.88 -4.69
CA ASN A 203 -2.87 14.91 -5.41
C ASN A 203 -3.55 14.50 -6.72
N PRO A 204 -3.36 15.28 -7.80
CA PRO A 204 -4.00 15.03 -9.10
C PRO A 204 -3.61 13.72 -9.78
N ARG A 205 -2.55 13.05 -9.31
CA ARG A 205 -2.04 11.78 -9.85
C ARG A 205 -2.59 10.55 -9.13
N PHE A 206 -3.35 10.73 -8.05
CA PHE A 206 -3.91 9.62 -7.30
C PHE A 206 -5.12 9.01 -8.02
N SER A 207 -4.88 7.97 -8.83
CA SER A 207 -5.89 7.29 -9.65
C SER A 207 -7.09 6.77 -8.85
N GLY A 208 -6.88 6.33 -7.61
CA GLY A 208 -7.93 5.83 -6.73
C GLY A 208 -9.04 6.84 -6.44
N ALA A 209 -8.71 8.14 -6.36
CA ALA A 209 -9.74 9.16 -6.15
C ALA A 209 -10.63 9.37 -7.38
N TYR A 210 -10.08 9.28 -8.60
CA TYR A 210 -10.88 9.35 -9.82
C TYR A 210 -11.81 8.14 -9.93
N GLN A 211 -11.30 6.93 -9.65
CA GLN A 211 -12.13 5.72 -9.65
C GLN A 211 -13.30 5.83 -8.68
N ASN A 212 -13.04 6.24 -7.43
CA ASN A 212 -14.09 6.36 -6.43
C ASN A 212 -15.06 7.51 -6.77
N TYR A 213 -14.57 8.62 -7.33
CA TYR A 213 -15.43 9.70 -7.78
C TYR A 213 -16.36 9.23 -8.91
N LEU A 214 -15.82 8.62 -9.97
CA LEU A 214 -16.61 8.05 -11.06
C LEU A 214 -17.65 7.05 -10.56
N PHE A 215 -17.28 6.19 -9.62
CA PHE A 215 -18.21 5.27 -8.98
C PHE A 215 -19.37 6.04 -8.31
N CYS A 216 -19.07 7.03 -7.47
CA CYS A 216 -20.10 7.81 -6.77
C CYS A 216 -20.99 8.61 -7.73
N LEU A 217 -20.49 9.07 -8.87
CA LEU A 217 -21.30 9.79 -9.87
C LEU A 217 -22.45 8.94 -10.40
N ASN A 218 -22.27 7.62 -10.55
CA ASN A 218 -23.36 6.71 -11.00
C ASN A 218 -24.55 6.67 -10.02
N PHE A 219 -24.34 7.09 -8.77
CA PHE A 219 -25.38 7.17 -7.74
C PHE A 219 -25.71 8.61 -7.35
N SER A 220 -25.12 9.60 -8.02
CA SER A 220 -25.42 11.01 -7.80
C SER A 220 -26.84 11.31 -8.30
N LYS A 221 -27.59 12.09 -7.52
CA LYS A 221 -28.87 12.63 -7.98
C LYS A 221 -28.71 13.56 -9.18
N TYR A 222 -27.53 14.18 -9.31
CA TYR A 222 -27.17 15.11 -10.37
C TYR A 222 -26.01 14.52 -11.17
N PHE A 223 -26.32 13.63 -12.11
CA PHE A 223 -25.33 13.06 -13.02
C PHE A 223 -25.01 14.05 -14.16
N ASP A 224 -23.74 14.39 -14.30
CA ASP A 224 -23.22 15.21 -15.40
C ASP A 224 -22.29 14.36 -16.28
N LEU A 225 -22.75 14.09 -17.51
CA LEU A 225 -22.04 13.26 -18.47
C LEU A 225 -20.73 13.90 -18.94
N ASN A 226 -20.68 15.24 -19.07
CA ASN A 226 -19.47 15.94 -19.52
C ASN A 226 -18.38 15.84 -18.44
N LEU A 227 -18.75 16.09 -17.19
CA LEU A 227 -17.85 15.90 -16.05
C LEU A 227 -17.37 14.45 -15.95
N TYR A 228 -18.28 13.48 -16.14
CA TYR A 228 -17.93 12.06 -16.12
C TYR A 228 -16.85 11.74 -17.16
N PHE A 229 -17.04 12.19 -18.41
CA PHE A 229 -16.06 11.99 -19.47
C PHE A 229 -14.72 12.68 -19.17
N GLU A 230 -14.73 13.90 -18.63
CA GLU A 230 -13.52 14.61 -18.23
C GLU A 230 -12.73 13.81 -17.18
N LEU A 231 -13.40 13.29 -16.16
CA LEU A 231 -12.79 12.49 -15.11
C LEU A 231 -12.23 11.17 -15.64
N VAL A 232 -12.91 10.53 -16.60
CA VAL A 232 -12.40 9.33 -17.27
C VAL A 232 -11.09 9.63 -18.03
N GLN A 233 -11.01 10.76 -18.74
CA GLN A 233 -9.77 11.14 -19.43
C GLN A 233 -8.62 11.42 -18.46
N LYS A 234 -8.89 12.13 -17.35
CA LYS A 234 -7.89 12.38 -16.31
C LYS A 234 -7.44 11.08 -15.62
N PHE A 235 -8.36 10.17 -15.33
CA PHE A 235 -8.02 8.83 -14.82
C PHE A 235 -7.09 8.10 -15.80
N LYS A 236 -7.42 8.07 -17.09
CA LYS A 236 -6.62 7.43 -18.14
C LYS A 236 -5.21 7.99 -18.23
N GLN A 237 -5.04 9.31 -18.09
CA GLN A 237 -3.72 9.97 -18.10
C GLN A 237 -2.83 9.56 -16.93
N ASN A 238 -3.43 9.14 -15.81
CA ASN A 238 -2.71 8.69 -14.62
C ASN A 238 -2.36 7.20 -14.63
N LEU A 239 -2.82 6.43 -15.62
CA LEU A 239 -2.48 5.03 -15.75
C LEU A 239 -1.11 4.83 -16.44
N PRO A 240 -0.39 3.74 -16.12
CA PRO A 240 0.80 3.37 -16.88
C PRO A 240 0.47 3.24 -18.36
N LYS A 241 1.32 3.82 -19.22
CA LYS A 241 1.19 3.63 -20.67
C LYS A 241 1.64 2.23 -21.01
N ILE A 242 0.74 1.49 -21.63
CA ILE A 242 1.01 0.16 -22.15
C ILE A 242 1.34 0.30 -23.64
N ASP A 243 2.45 -0.29 -24.04
CA ASP A 243 2.89 -0.36 -25.44
C ASP A 243 2.05 -1.42 -26.17
N LEU A 244 1.00 -0.98 -26.87
CA LEU A 244 0.08 -1.88 -27.56
C LEU A 244 0.71 -2.60 -28.75
N ASP A 245 1.77 -2.04 -29.35
CA ASP A 245 2.47 -2.64 -30.48
C ASP A 245 3.21 -3.91 -30.06
N LYS A 246 3.60 -3.99 -28.79
CA LYS A 246 4.12 -5.23 -28.17
C LYS A 246 3.04 -6.25 -27.84
N ILE A 247 1.77 -5.84 -27.77
CA ILE A 247 0.68 -6.68 -27.24
C ILE A 247 -0.02 -7.49 -28.32
N ARG A 248 0.01 -7.12 -29.61
CA ARG A 248 -0.60 -7.96 -30.66
C ARG A 248 0.07 -7.93 -32.03
N GLN A 249 0.44 -9.12 -32.47
CA GLN A 249 -0.15 -9.65 -33.71
C GLN A 249 -1.24 -10.64 -33.29
N PHE A 250 -2.50 -10.36 -33.59
CA PHE A 250 -3.53 -11.39 -33.49
C PHE A 250 -3.17 -12.50 -34.48
N PRO A 251 -2.98 -13.76 -34.03
CA PRO A 251 -2.72 -14.83 -34.96
C PRO A 251 -3.94 -14.97 -35.90
N LYS A 252 -3.69 -15.09 -37.21
CA LYS A 252 -4.76 -15.45 -38.15
C LYS A 252 -5.37 -16.77 -37.70
N ILE A 253 -6.65 -16.75 -37.36
CA ILE A 253 -7.38 -17.95 -36.94
C ILE A 253 -7.45 -18.88 -38.15
N LYS A 254 -6.65 -19.95 -38.13
CA LYS A 254 -6.77 -21.05 -39.09
C LYS A 254 -7.81 -22.03 -38.57
N LYS A 255 -8.70 -22.52 -39.44
CA LYS A 255 -9.56 -23.66 -39.09
C LYS A 255 -8.64 -24.85 -38.80
N THR A 256 -8.73 -25.39 -37.60
CA THR A 256 -8.00 -26.58 -37.15
C THR A 256 -8.95 -27.49 -36.41
N GLU A 257 -8.64 -28.79 -36.37
CA GLU A 257 -9.35 -29.76 -35.51
C GLU A 257 -8.98 -29.61 -34.02
N LYS A 258 -8.00 -28.76 -33.69
CA LYS A 258 -7.61 -28.47 -32.30
C LYS A 258 -8.73 -27.72 -31.57
N LYS A 259 -8.92 -28.05 -30.29
CA LYS A 259 -9.82 -27.33 -29.39
C LYS A 259 -9.43 -25.85 -29.31
N ILE A 260 -10.44 -24.98 -29.23
CA ILE A 260 -10.24 -23.55 -29.01
C ILE A 260 -9.94 -23.33 -27.53
N LYS A 261 -8.85 -22.63 -27.24
CA LYS A 261 -8.48 -22.27 -25.86
C LYS A 261 -9.20 -20.99 -25.45
N ILE A 262 -9.94 -21.03 -24.34
CA ILE A 262 -10.63 -19.87 -23.77
C ILE A 262 -10.00 -19.54 -22.42
N GLY A 263 -9.41 -18.34 -22.33
CA GLY A 263 -8.83 -17.80 -21.11
C GLY A 263 -9.84 -16.93 -20.34
N PHE A 264 -10.23 -17.37 -19.15
CA PHE A 264 -11.03 -16.57 -18.21
C PHE A 264 -10.09 -15.87 -17.23
N VAL A 265 -10.13 -14.55 -17.16
CA VAL A 265 -9.30 -13.75 -16.23
C VAL A 265 -10.21 -13.11 -15.20
N SER A 266 -10.03 -13.43 -13.92
CA SER A 266 -10.88 -12.89 -12.86
C SER A 266 -10.15 -12.78 -11.52
N GLY A 267 -10.39 -11.65 -10.83
CA GLY A 267 -10.04 -11.48 -9.41
C GLY A 267 -11.11 -12.03 -8.46
N ASP A 268 -12.25 -12.44 -9.01
CA ASP A 268 -13.46 -12.78 -8.25
C ASP A 268 -13.69 -14.28 -8.14
N TYR A 269 -12.68 -15.09 -8.47
CA TYR A 269 -12.69 -16.51 -8.14
C TYR A 269 -12.77 -16.71 -6.62
N GLY A 270 -13.82 -17.40 -6.19
CA GLY A 270 -14.16 -17.70 -4.80
C GLY A 270 -15.64 -17.51 -4.52
N ASN A 271 -16.03 -17.45 -3.25
CA ASN A 271 -17.41 -17.18 -2.85
C ASN A 271 -17.80 -15.72 -3.19
N HIS A 272 -18.14 -15.48 -4.45
CA HIS A 272 -18.46 -14.20 -5.04
C HIS A 272 -19.53 -14.38 -6.12
N PRO A 273 -20.46 -13.43 -6.34
CA PRO A 273 -21.53 -13.56 -7.33
C PRO A 273 -21.06 -13.96 -8.73
N VAL A 274 -19.94 -13.41 -9.20
CA VAL A 274 -19.34 -13.75 -10.51
C VAL A 274 -18.99 -15.25 -10.60
N SER A 275 -18.47 -15.84 -9.53
CA SER A 275 -18.09 -17.25 -9.51
C SER A 275 -19.30 -18.18 -9.51
N HIS A 276 -20.36 -17.83 -8.76
CA HIS A 276 -21.61 -18.59 -8.76
C HIS A 276 -22.25 -18.60 -10.16
N TYR A 277 -22.35 -17.43 -10.79
CA TYR A 277 -22.83 -17.33 -12.17
C TYR A 277 -21.96 -18.10 -13.17
N LEU A 278 -20.64 -18.02 -13.01
CA LEU A 278 -19.69 -18.68 -13.90
C LEU A 278 -19.75 -20.21 -13.79
N LEU A 279 -19.98 -20.75 -12.59
CA LEU A 279 -20.06 -22.19 -12.35
C LEU A 279 -21.19 -22.81 -13.20
N ASP A 280 -22.35 -22.16 -13.23
CA ASP A 280 -23.47 -22.58 -14.08
C ASP A 280 -23.13 -22.45 -15.56
N THR A 281 -22.52 -21.32 -15.94
CA THR A 281 -22.18 -21.04 -17.34
C THR A 281 -21.18 -22.06 -17.92
N ILE A 282 -20.16 -22.45 -17.16
CA ILE A 282 -19.12 -23.37 -17.63
C ILE A 282 -19.67 -24.76 -17.91
N ASN A 283 -20.70 -25.21 -17.18
CA ASN A 283 -21.31 -26.53 -17.40
C ASN A 283 -21.96 -26.66 -18.79
N HIS A 284 -22.22 -25.55 -19.48
CA HIS A 284 -22.78 -25.54 -20.83
C HIS A 284 -21.72 -25.42 -21.93
N ILE A 285 -20.43 -25.35 -21.58
CA ILE A 285 -19.34 -25.26 -22.56
C ILE A 285 -18.91 -26.67 -22.99
N SER A 286 -18.89 -26.92 -24.29
CA SER A 286 -18.47 -28.20 -24.86
C SER A 286 -17.00 -28.49 -24.59
N GLU A 287 -16.73 -29.51 -23.77
CA GLU A 287 -15.38 -30.00 -23.51
C GLU A 287 -14.71 -30.58 -24.77
N GLU A 288 -15.48 -31.01 -25.77
CA GLU A 288 -14.95 -31.50 -27.05
C GLU A 288 -14.38 -30.39 -27.92
N LYS A 289 -14.98 -29.20 -27.89
CA LYS A 289 -14.61 -28.06 -28.74
C LYS A 289 -13.67 -27.08 -28.05
N PHE A 290 -13.69 -27.02 -26.72
CA PHE A 290 -13.00 -25.99 -25.95
C PHE A 290 -12.07 -26.57 -24.89
N GLU A 291 -10.97 -25.87 -24.67
CA GLU A 291 -10.06 -26.05 -23.53
C GLU A 291 -10.14 -24.77 -22.69
N LEU A 292 -10.53 -24.92 -21.42
CA LEU A 292 -10.76 -23.82 -20.51
C LEU A 292 -9.53 -23.56 -19.63
N ILE A 293 -9.08 -22.31 -19.61
CA ILE A 293 -7.94 -21.85 -18.82
C ILE A 293 -8.42 -20.74 -17.88
N ALA A 294 -8.25 -20.93 -16.58
CA ALA A 294 -8.49 -19.90 -15.58
C ALA A 294 -7.19 -19.15 -15.27
N TYR A 295 -7.25 -17.82 -15.25
CA TYR A 295 -6.21 -16.91 -14.81
C TYR A 295 -6.71 -16.16 -13.57
N SER A 296 -6.38 -16.69 -12.39
CA SER A 296 -6.86 -16.19 -11.11
C SER A 296 -5.98 -15.07 -10.57
N ASN A 297 -6.55 -13.87 -10.47
CA ASN A 297 -5.96 -12.72 -9.80
C ASN A 297 -6.37 -12.64 -8.32
N SER A 298 -6.49 -13.79 -7.65
CA SER A 298 -6.92 -13.91 -6.27
C SER A 298 -6.10 -14.97 -5.52
N ASN A 299 -5.97 -14.77 -4.21
CA ASN A 299 -5.41 -15.76 -3.29
C ASN A 299 -6.47 -16.64 -2.63
N ARG A 300 -7.77 -16.36 -2.86
CA ARG A 300 -8.86 -17.06 -2.18
C ARG A 300 -8.86 -18.54 -2.55
N MET A 301 -9.04 -19.39 -1.55
CA MET A 301 -9.20 -20.83 -1.71
C MET A 301 -10.35 -21.27 -0.80
N ASP A 302 -11.55 -21.18 -1.34
CA ASP A 302 -12.78 -21.63 -0.70
C ASP A 302 -13.42 -22.76 -1.53
N GLU A 303 -14.53 -23.29 -1.04
CA GLU A 303 -15.27 -24.37 -1.69
C GLU A 303 -15.64 -24.05 -3.14
N ILE A 304 -16.10 -22.82 -3.42
CA ILE A 304 -16.48 -22.39 -4.78
C ILE A 304 -15.27 -22.34 -5.70
N THR A 305 -14.12 -21.86 -5.22
CA THR A 305 -12.86 -21.92 -5.99
C THR A 305 -12.48 -23.36 -6.32
N LEU A 306 -12.64 -24.29 -5.38
CA LEU A 306 -12.31 -25.71 -5.59
C LEU A 306 -13.26 -26.36 -6.61
N GLU A 307 -14.56 -26.04 -6.56
CA GLU A 307 -15.53 -26.51 -7.55
C GLU A 307 -15.22 -25.96 -8.95
N LEU A 308 -14.98 -24.65 -9.08
CA LEU A 308 -14.58 -24.05 -10.35
C LEU A 308 -13.31 -24.70 -10.90
N LYS A 309 -12.29 -24.91 -10.06
CA LYS A 309 -11.04 -25.56 -10.46
C LYS A 309 -11.24 -26.90 -11.14
N LYS A 310 -12.21 -27.71 -10.71
CA LYS A 310 -12.52 -29.02 -11.33
C LYS A 310 -13.05 -28.86 -12.76
N LYS A 311 -13.60 -27.70 -13.11
CA LYS A 311 -14.20 -27.41 -14.43
C LYS A 311 -13.22 -26.79 -15.42
N PHE A 312 -12.06 -26.34 -14.97
CA PHE A 312 -11.02 -25.79 -15.83
C PHE A 312 -9.95 -26.83 -16.14
N ASN A 313 -9.49 -26.88 -17.39
CA ASN A 313 -8.39 -27.76 -17.78
C ASN A 313 -7.06 -27.26 -17.19
N VAL A 314 -6.89 -25.94 -17.09
CA VAL A 314 -5.68 -25.31 -16.54
C VAL A 314 -6.07 -24.19 -15.58
N TRP A 315 -5.43 -24.16 -14.41
CA TRP A 315 -5.60 -23.09 -13.43
C TRP A 315 -4.28 -22.36 -13.18
N ARG A 316 -4.17 -21.12 -13.66
CA ARG A 316 -3.00 -20.25 -13.50
C ARG A 316 -3.29 -19.21 -12.43
N LYS A 317 -2.42 -19.13 -11.44
CA LYS A 317 -2.47 -18.08 -10.42
C LYS A 317 -1.58 -16.94 -10.90
N ILE A 318 -2.15 -15.76 -11.12
CA ILE A 318 -1.43 -14.62 -11.74
C ILE A 318 -1.26 -13.42 -10.81
N ASN A 319 -1.81 -13.46 -9.61
CA ASN A 319 -1.80 -12.34 -8.67
C ASN A 319 -0.42 -11.93 -8.11
N HIS A 320 0.62 -12.70 -8.40
CA HIS A 320 2.02 -12.41 -8.03
C HIS A 320 2.85 -11.96 -9.23
N LEU A 321 2.26 -11.96 -10.43
CA LEU A 321 2.91 -11.64 -11.69
C LEU A 321 2.61 -10.18 -12.06
N SER A 322 3.54 -9.54 -12.77
CA SER A 322 3.26 -8.25 -13.41
C SER A 322 2.37 -8.44 -14.63
N ASP A 323 1.72 -7.37 -15.10
CA ASP A 323 0.92 -7.41 -16.34
C ASP A 323 1.73 -7.95 -17.53
N ILE A 324 3.02 -7.62 -17.61
CA ILE A 324 3.93 -8.09 -18.66
C ILE A 324 4.19 -9.60 -18.53
N ASP A 325 4.41 -10.09 -17.31
CA ASP A 325 4.61 -11.52 -17.08
C ASP A 325 3.34 -12.32 -17.42
N VAL A 326 2.16 -11.78 -17.12
CA VAL A 326 0.86 -12.40 -17.46
C VAL A 326 0.65 -12.48 -18.97
N ILE A 327 1.06 -11.46 -19.73
CA ILE A 327 0.98 -11.46 -21.19
C ILE A 327 1.82 -12.59 -21.81
N ASN A 328 2.90 -13.00 -21.15
CA ASN A 328 3.85 -13.99 -21.66
C ASN A 328 3.53 -15.46 -21.24
N LEU A 329 2.42 -15.70 -20.54
CA LEU A 329 1.97 -17.03 -20.10
C LEU A 329 1.19 -17.81 -21.16
#